data_AF-A0A7C7SHW3-F1
#
_entry.id   AF-A0A7C7SHW3-F1
#
_cell.length_a   1.000
_cell.length_b   1.000
_cell.length_c   1.000
_cell.angle_alpha   90.00
_cell.angle_beta   90.00
_cell.angle_gamma   90.00
#
_symmetry.space_group_name_H-M   'P 1'
#
loop_
_entity.id
_entity.type
_entity.pdbx_description
1 polymer ?
#
loop_
_entity_poly.entity_id
_entity_poly.type
_entity_poly.pdbx_seq_one_letter_code
_entity_poly.pdbx_strand_id
1 'polypeptide(L)'
;DVSNAVSMDQIAARELSKETQLASLELGIESNAMLGNCDGGASCAYTNTIAWRTETTPLPIENDPRAIFERMFGTTGSTDPAARLERMRRDRSILDLVGAELNGLERVVGPGDQVKLEEYLEAVRDIERRIAMAEEQNTRELPVVDQPVGVPNDYAEHAKLQMDLLALAYQTDLTRISTFMLAREVSGRAYPEIGVSDSHHPLSHHQDEPAKLERLHKINEYQVQQFAYLVEKLDAIPEGDGSMLDSTLFLYGTGISDSNTHFHDDLPIALVGGKNAGIKGGRYIRYPADTPLANLHVTILEKLGVPVEALGDSTGPLDRLTV
;
A
#
# COMPACT_ATOMS: atom_id res chain seq x y z
N ASP A 1 11.69 -22.50 -4.46
CA ASP A 1 10.54 -21.80 -3.88
C ASP A 1 10.97 -20.55 -3.18
N VAL A 2 10.12 -19.53 -3.26
CA VAL A 2 10.32 -18.17 -2.75
C VAL A 2 9.55 -18.10 -1.43
N SER A 3 10.24 -17.98 -0.29
CA SER A 3 9.61 -17.89 1.04
C SER A 3 10.09 -16.62 1.75
N ASN A 4 9.12 -15.74 2.04
CA ASN A 4 9.24 -14.60 2.96
C ASN A 4 8.31 -14.85 4.16
N ALA A 5 8.05 -13.84 5.01
CA ALA A 5 6.96 -13.85 5.97
C ALA A 5 5.75 -13.04 5.47
N VAL A 6 4.60 -13.17 6.14
CA VAL A 6 3.49 -12.21 5.98
C VAL A 6 3.99 -10.82 6.36
N SER A 7 3.74 -9.81 5.53
CA SER A 7 4.17 -8.45 5.82
C SER A 7 3.30 -7.79 6.89
N MET A 8 3.86 -6.81 7.61
CA MET A 8 3.19 -6.12 8.73
C MET A 8 1.82 -5.54 8.33
N ASP A 9 1.75 -4.88 7.18
CA ASP A 9 0.51 -4.31 6.63
C ASP A 9 -0.55 -5.40 6.43
N GLN A 10 -0.16 -6.58 5.95
CA GLN A 10 -1.08 -7.69 5.70
C GLN A 10 -1.52 -8.42 6.97
N ILE A 11 -0.72 -8.38 8.04
CA ILE A 11 -1.16 -8.79 9.38
C ILE A 11 -2.27 -7.86 9.86
N ALA A 12 -2.08 -6.54 9.75
CA ALA A 12 -3.09 -5.56 10.15
C ALA A 12 -4.35 -5.63 9.27
N ALA A 13 -4.18 -5.77 7.95
CA ALA A 13 -5.26 -5.84 6.97
C ALA A 13 -6.24 -6.97 7.28
N ARG A 14 -5.75 -8.15 7.67
CA ARG A 14 -6.59 -9.32 8.01
C ARG A 14 -7.55 -9.04 9.17
N GLU A 15 -7.15 -8.22 10.13
CA GLU A 15 -8.01 -7.88 11.27
C GLU A 15 -8.94 -6.72 10.93
N LEU A 16 -8.40 -5.66 10.35
CA LEU A 16 -9.14 -4.42 10.08
C LEU A 16 -10.08 -4.52 8.88
N SER A 17 -9.88 -5.49 7.97
CA SER A 17 -10.79 -5.76 6.85
C SER A 17 -12.18 -6.22 7.28
N LYS A 18 -12.38 -6.52 8.57
CA LYS A 18 -13.70 -6.83 9.12
C LYS A 18 -14.62 -5.59 9.14
N GLU A 19 -14.04 -4.39 9.06
CA GLU A 19 -14.75 -3.11 9.14
C GLU A 19 -14.76 -2.32 7.82
N THR A 20 -13.91 -2.70 6.85
CA THR A 20 -13.79 -2.02 5.55
C THR A 20 -13.95 -2.95 4.34
N GLN A 21 -14.49 -2.43 3.25
CA GLN A 21 -14.72 -3.21 2.03
C GLN A 21 -13.40 -3.81 1.48
N LEU A 22 -12.37 -2.99 1.34
CA LEU A 22 -11.04 -3.43 0.91
C LEU A 22 -10.18 -3.72 2.14
N ALA A 23 -9.57 -4.91 2.17
CA ALA A 23 -8.66 -5.29 3.25
C ALA A 23 -7.43 -4.39 3.29
N SER A 24 -6.88 -4.08 2.12
CA SER A 24 -5.77 -3.15 1.93
C SER A 24 -5.79 -2.59 0.51
N LEU A 25 -5.00 -1.54 0.27
CA LEU A 25 -4.74 -0.96 -1.04
C LEU A 25 -3.23 -0.87 -1.33
N GLU A 26 -2.78 -1.54 -2.38
CA GLU A 26 -1.37 -1.60 -2.80
C GLU A 26 -1.15 -0.69 -4.01
N LEU A 27 -0.50 0.46 -3.78
CA LEU A 27 -0.25 1.48 -4.79
C LEU A 27 1.21 1.51 -5.20
N GLY A 28 1.46 1.93 -6.43
CA GLY A 28 2.81 2.27 -6.87
C GLY A 28 2.84 3.22 -8.05
N ILE A 29 4.04 3.66 -8.40
CA ILE A 29 4.29 4.51 -9.58
C ILE A 29 4.79 3.68 -10.76
N GLU A 30 5.64 2.70 -10.49
CA GLU A 30 6.26 1.88 -11.53
C GLU A 30 5.48 0.61 -11.80
N SER A 31 5.42 0.18 -13.07
CA SER A 31 4.74 -1.06 -13.44
C SER A 31 5.38 -2.29 -12.80
N ASN A 32 4.54 -3.20 -12.31
CA ASN A 32 4.91 -4.51 -11.79
C ASN A 32 5.27 -5.56 -12.88
N ALA A 33 5.37 -5.15 -14.15
CA ALA A 33 5.60 -6.04 -15.29
C ALA A 33 7.02 -6.67 -15.36
N MET A 34 7.90 -6.38 -14.39
CA MET A 34 9.23 -6.99 -14.34
C MET A 34 9.10 -8.46 -13.92
N LEU A 35 9.33 -9.39 -14.84
CA LEU A 35 9.21 -10.83 -14.61
C LEU A 35 10.57 -11.53 -14.72
N GLY A 36 10.71 -12.66 -14.03
CA GLY A 36 11.92 -13.49 -14.06
C GLY A 36 12.78 -13.34 -12.81
N ASN A 37 14.10 -13.40 -13.01
CA ASN A 37 15.09 -13.26 -11.95
C ASN A 37 15.63 -11.83 -11.92
N CYS A 38 15.53 -11.22 -10.76
CA CYS A 38 16.03 -9.90 -10.42
C CYS A 38 17.31 -10.05 -9.57
N ASP A 39 17.55 -9.11 -8.65
CA ASP A 39 18.76 -9.03 -7.83
C ASP A 39 19.13 -10.38 -7.18
N GLY A 40 20.42 -10.73 -7.24
CA GLY A 40 20.96 -11.97 -6.68
C GLY A 40 20.36 -13.28 -7.21
N GLY A 41 19.58 -13.24 -8.29
CA GLY A 41 18.83 -14.41 -8.80
C GLY A 41 17.50 -14.66 -8.08
N ALA A 42 17.07 -13.73 -7.21
CA ALA A 42 15.77 -13.77 -6.56
C ALA A 42 14.64 -13.45 -7.54
N SER A 43 13.42 -13.89 -7.24
CA SER A 43 12.25 -13.56 -8.05
C SER A 43 12.01 -12.05 -8.08
N CYS A 44 11.69 -11.51 -9.26
CA CYS A 44 11.31 -10.10 -9.41
C CYS A 44 10.09 -9.68 -8.59
N ALA A 45 9.34 -10.63 -8.03
CA ALA A 45 8.31 -10.36 -7.03
C ALA A 45 8.85 -9.52 -5.85
N TYR A 46 10.07 -9.75 -5.39
CA TYR A 46 10.70 -8.99 -4.29
C TYR A 46 11.05 -7.55 -4.66
N THR A 47 11.10 -7.24 -5.94
CA THR A 47 11.37 -5.90 -6.45
C THR A 47 10.08 -5.14 -6.76
N ASN A 48 9.00 -5.87 -7.08
CA ASN A 48 7.74 -5.30 -7.54
C ASN A 48 6.74 -5.04 -6.40
N THR A 49 6.95 -5.60 -5.21
CA THR A 49 6.09 -5.33 -4.05
C THR A 49 6.81 -5.51 -2.72
N ILE A 50 6.34 -4.76 -1.73
CA ILE A 50 6.69 -4.91 -0.32
C ILE A 50 5.52 -5.50 0.51
N ALA A 51 4.36 -5.77 -0.10
CA ALA A 51 3.19 -6.36 0.53
C ALA A 51 3.08 -7.86 0.22
N TRP A 52 3.00 -8.68 1.27
CA TRP A 52 3.01 -10.15 1.19
C TRP A 52 1.87 -10.71 2.03
N ARG A 53 0.84 -11.25 1.35
CA ARG A 53 -0.33 -11.84 2.01
C ARG A 53 0.04 -13.10 2.77
N THR A 54 0.93 -13.90 2.22
CA THR A 54 1.49 -15.13 2.82
C THR A 54 2.99 -15.16 2.58
N GLU A 55 3.67 -16.16 3.11
CA GLU A 55 5.09 -16.40 2.86
C GLU A 55 5.43 -16.53 1.36
N THR A 56 4.46 -16.90 0.52
CA THR A 56 4.69 -17.20 -0.90
C THR A 56 3.77 -16.39 -1.83
N THR A 57 2.85 -15.59 -1.28
CA THR A 57 1.85 -14.83 -2.06
C THR A 57 2.10 -13.32 -1.96
N PRO A 58 2.84 -12.75 -2.92
CA PRO A 58 2.99 -11.29 -3.02
C PRO A 58 1.68 -10.64 -3.46
N LEU A 59 1.42 -9.42 -2.97
CA LEU A 59 0.34 -8.58 -3.48
C LEU A 59 0.93 -7.55 -4.46
N PRO A 60 0.58 -7.60 -5.75
CA PRO A 60 1.13 -6.66 -6.72
C PRO A 60 0.67 -5.24 -6.43
N ILE A 61 1.58 -4.27 -6.56
CA ILE A 61 1.21 -2.86 -6.57
C ILE A 61 0.43 -2.55 -7.85
N GLU A 62 -0.57 -1.69 -7.74
CA GLU A 62 -1.29 -1.14 -8.89
C GLU A 62 -0.76 0.26 -9.20
N ASN A 63 -0.33 0.47 -10.45
CA ASN A 63 0.23 1.73 -10.89
C ASN A 63 -0.69 2.51 -11.83
N ASP A 64 -1.82 1.95 -12.26
CA ASP A 64 -2.83 2.64 -13.05
C ASP A 64 -3.91 3.27 -12.15
N PRO A 65 -3.99 4.61 -12.08
CA PRO A 65 -5.03 5.30 -11.32
C PRO A 65 -6.46 4.92 -11.73
N ARG A 66 -6.67 4.57 -13.00
CA ARG A 66 -7.97 4.08 -13.48
C ARG A 66 -8.32 2.75 -12.83
N ALA A 67 -7.38 1.81 -12.79
CA ALA A 67 -7.59 0.50 -12.19
C ALA A 67 -7.83 0.60 -10.68
N ILE A 68 -7.15 1.52 -9.97
CA ILE A 68 -7.43 1.79 -8.56
C ILE A 68 -8.82 2.38 -8.37
N PHE A 69 -9.23 3.35 -9.20
CA PHE A 69 -10.58 3.88 -9.16
C PHE A 69 -11.63 2.80 -9.40
N GLU A 70 -11.42 1.91 -10.38
CA GLU A 70 -12.30 0.77 -10.65
C GLU A 70 -12.31 -0.23 -9.49
N ARG A 71 -11.19 -0.46 -8.81
CA ARG A 71 -11.15 -1.33 -7.62
C ARG A 71 -11.98 -0.76 -6.47
N MET A 72 -11.98 0.57 -6.29
CA MET A 72 -12.71 1.27 -5.23
C MET A 72 -14.20 1.44 -5.54
N PHE A 73 -14.54 1.87 -6.76
CA PHE A 73 -15.89 2.32 -7.11
C PHE A 73 -16.53 1.52 -8.26
N GLY A 74 -15.76 0.65 -8.90
CA GLY A 74 -16.13 -0.12 -10.10
C GLY A 74 -16.08 0.68 -11.41
N THR A 75 -16.50 0.03 -12.49
CA THR A 75 -16.35 0.47 -13.90
C THR A 75 -17.40 1.46 -14.46
N THR A 76 -18.26 2.06 -13.63
CA THR A 76 -19.30 3.02 -14.14
C THR A 76 -18.75 4.42 -14.43
N GLY A 77 -17.45 4.64 -14.19
CA GLY A 77 -16.77 5.89 -14.51
C GLY A 77 -17.01 7.04 -13.53
N SER A 78 -17.79 6.83 -12.46
CA SER A 78 -18.14 7.89 -11.49
C SER A 78 -18.54 7.31 -10.13
N THR A 79 -18.35 8.09 -9.07
CA THR A 79 -18.83 7.84 -7.69
C THR A 79 -20.29 8.24 -7.45
N ASP A 80 -21.04 8.61 -8.51
CA ASP A 80 -22.45 8.99 -8.42
C ASP A 80 -23.34 7.92 -7.71
N PRO A 81 -24.20 8.30 -6.75
CA PRO A 81 -25.02 7.36 -6.00
C PRO A 81 -25.93 6.47 -6.85
N ALA A 82 -26.53 6.99 -7.93
CA ALA A 82 -27.40 6.21 -8.79
C ALA A 82 -26.61 5.17 -9.59
N ALA A 83 -25.43 5.56 -10.10
CA ALA A 83 -24.52 4.63 -10.77
C ALA A 83 -24.04 3.51 -9.83
N ARG A 84 -23.74 3.84 -8.56
CA ARG A 84 -23.32 2.86 -7.56
C ARG A 84 -24.43 1.87 -7.20
N LEU A 85 -25.66 2.35 -7.01
CA LEU A 85 -26.81 1.48 -6.67
C LEU A 85 -27.11 0.46 -7.77
N GLU A 86 -27.10 0.91 -9.03
CA GLU A 86 -27.33 0.03 -10.18
C GLU A 86 -26.24 -1.04 -10.32
N ARG A 87 -24.97 -0.70 -10.01
CA ARG A 87 -23.89 -1.68 -9.95
C ARG A 87 -24.14 -2.74 -8.87
N MET A 88 -24.41 -2.32 -7.64
CA MET A 88 -24.57 -3.27 -6.53
C MET A 88 -25.67 -4.30 -6.82
N ARG A 89 -26.77 -3.87 -7.45
CA ARG A 89 -27.83 -4.76 -7.93
C ARG A 89 -27.34 -5.74 -8.99
N ARG A 90 -26.51 -5.29 -9.93
CA ARG A 90 -25.94 -6.12 -10.99
C ARG A 90 -24.96 -7.15 -10.44
N ASP A 91 -24.04 -6.74 -9.58
CA ASP A 91 -23.00 -7.62 -9.03
C ASP A 91 -23.62 -8.74 -8.18
N ARG A 92 -24.64 -8.42 -7.37
CA ARG A 92 -25.41 -9.41 -6.62
C ARG A 92 -26.07 -10.46 -7.52
N SER A 93 -26.70 -10.03 -8.61
CA SER A 93 -27.31 -10.94 -9.59
C SER A 93 -26.28 -11.88 -10.23
N ILE A 94 -25.06 -11.38 -10.50
CA ILE A 94 -23.97 -12.19 -11.04
C ILE A 94 -23.48 -13.21 -10.01
N LEU A 95 -23.29 -12.82 -8.75
CA LEU A 95 -22.85 -13.74 -7.69
C LEU A 95 -23.90 -14.81 -7.39
N ASP A 96 -25.18 -14.46 -7.37
CA ASP A 96 -26.27 -15.42 -7.19
C ASP A 96 -26.24 -16.51 -8.29
N LEU A 97 -25.91 -16.12 -9.53
CA LEU A 97 -25.76 -17.06 -10.64
C LEU A 97 -24.50 -17.95 -10.47
N VAL A 98 -23.35 -17.35 -10.19
CA VAL A 98 -22.06 -18.06 -10.07
C VAL A 98 -22.06 -19.01 -8.87
N GLY A 99 -22.62 -18.61 -7.72
CA GLY A 99 -22.71 -19.43 -6.53
C GLY A 99 -23.51 -20.72 -6.75
N ALA A 100 -24.58 -20.67 -7.55
CA ALA A 100 -25.35 -21.86 -7.91
C ALA A 100 -24.54 -22.84 -8.76
N GLU A 101 -23.74 -22.33 -9.71
CA GLU A 101 -22.89 -23.16 -10.59
C GLU A 101 -21.69 -23.77 -9.83
N LEU A 102 -21.06 -23.01 -8.93
CA LEU A 102 -19.92 -23.47 -8.13
C LEU A 102 -20.28 -24.63 -7.19
N ASN A 103 -21.44 -24.55 -6.53
CA ASN A 103 -21.95 -25.64 -5.69
C ASN A 103 -22.19 -26.94 -6.50
N GLY A 104 -22.48 -26.82 -7.79
CA GLY A 104 -22.55 -27.95 -8.71
C GLY A 104 -21.17 -28.50 -9.05
N LEU A 105 -20.21 -27.62 -9.31
CA LEU A 105 -18.84 -27.97 -9.71
C LEU A 105 -18.05 -28.67 -8.59
N GLU A 106 -18.18 -28.21 -7.34
CA GLU A 106 -17.53 -28.82 -6.16
C GLU A 106 -17.86 -30.33 -6.02
N ARG A 107 -19.04 -30.75 -6.46
CA ARG A 107 -19.49 -32.16 -6.40
C ARG A 107 -18.83 -33.07 -7.43
N VAL A 108 -18.21 -32.50 -8.46
CA VAL A 108 -17.73 -33.23 -9.66
C VAL A 108 -16.21 -33.13 -9.83
N VAL A 109 -15.56 -32.17 -9.19
CA VAL A 109 -14.13 -31.90 -9.33
C VAL A 109 -13.27 -32.87 -8.48
N GLY A 110 -12.17 -33.34 -9.08
CA GLY A 110 -11.22 -34.24 -8.43
C GLY A 110 -10.23 -33.53 -7.48
N PRO A 111 -9.48 -34.28 -6.65
CA PRO A 111 -8.67 -33.72 -5.55
C PRO A 111 -7.59 -32.71 -5.97
N GLY A 112 -7.04 -32.82 -7.19
CA GLY A 112 -5.99 -31.92 -7.67
C GLY A 112 -6.50 -30.53 -8.08
N ASP A 113 -7.77 -30.44 -8.49
CA ASP A 113 -8.41 -29.19 -8.91
C ASP A 113 -9.20 -28.53 -7.76
N GLN A 114 -9.38 -29.24 -6.64
CA GLN A 114 -10.02 -28.70 -5.42
C GLN A 114 -9.26 -27.51 -4.85
N VAL A 115 -7.93 -27.51 -4.91
CA VAL A 115 -7.11 -26.38 -4.42
C VAL A 115 -7.41 -25.10 -5.20
N LYS A 116 -7.48 -25.18 -6.54
CA LYS A 116 -7.83 -24.02 -7.38
C LYS A 116 -9.28 -23.59 -7.19
N LEU A 117 -10.18 -24.55 -6.99
CA LEU A 117 -11.57 -24.26 -6.70
C LEU A 117 -11.71 -23.55 -5.34
N GLU A 118 -10.92 -23.93 -4.35
CA GLU A 118 -10.88 -23.29 -3.04
C GLU A 118 -10.36 -21.86 -3.12
N GLU A 119 -9.26 -21.61 -3.85
CA GLU A 119 -8.78 -20.25 -4.15
C GLU A 119 -9.86 -19.39 -4.84
N TYR A 120 -10.59 -19.98 -5.79
CA TYR A 120 -11.68 -19.28 -6.48
C TYR A 120 -12.87 -18.99 -5.54
N LEU A 121 -13.25 -19.95 -4.70
CA LEU A 121 -14.30 -19.78 -3.70
C LEU A 121 -13.93 -18.73 -2.65
N GLU A 122 -12.67 -18.65 -2.25
CA GLU A 122 -12.17 -17.58 -1.39
C GLU A 122 -12.33 -16.21 -2.06
N ALA A 123 -11.96 -16.10 -3.33
CA ALA A 123 -12.15 -14.87 -4.10
C ALA A 123 -13.64 -14.48 -4.23
N VAL A 124 -14.56 -15.44 -4.44
CA VAL A 124 -16.00 -15.17 -4.49
C VAL A 124 -16.53 -14.69 -3.15
N ARG A 125 -16.16 -15.35 -2.04
CA ARG A 125 -16.55 -14.92 -0.68
C ARG A 125 -16.03 -13.53 -0.34
N ASP A 126 -14.84 -13.18 -0.83
CA ASP A 126 -14.28 -11.84 -0.68
C ASP A 126 -15.18 -10.78 -1.35
N ILE A 127 -15.66 -11.06 -2.56
CA ILE A 127 -16.59 -10.18 -3.28
C ILE A 127 -17.94 -10.09 -2.57
N GLU A 128 -18.51 -11.22 -2.10
CA GLU A 128 -19.77 -11.22 -1.34
C GLU A 128 -19.66 -10.35 -0.08
N ARG A 129 -18.57 -10.51 0.68
CA ARG A 129 -18.28 -9.67 1.86
C ARG A 129 -18.24 -8.20 1.49
N ARG A 130 -17.54 -7.86 0.41
CA ARG A 130 -17.44 -6.47 -0.09
C ARG A 130 -18.79 -5.86 -0.42
N ILE A 131 -19.67 -6.62 -1.07
CA ILE A 131 -21.02 -6.16 -1.41
C ILE A 131 -21.85 -5.93 -0.15
N ALA A 132 -21.82 -6.87 0.81
CA ALA A 132 -22.54 -6.72 2.07
C ALA A 132 -22.10 -5.44 2.83
N MET A 133 -20.79 -5.19 2.92
CA MET A 133 -20.25 -4.00 3.56
C MET A 133 -20.62 -2.71 2.79
N ALA A 134 -20.60 -2.75 1.46
CA ALA A 134 -21.04 -1.63 0.64
C ALA A 134 -22.54 -1.31 0.82
N GLU A 135 -23.38 -2.32 1.08
CA GLU A 135 -24.81 -2.14 1.41
C GLU A 135 -24.98 -1.48 2.79
N GLU A 136 -24.22 -1.91 3.80
CA GLU A 136 -24.22 -1.30 5.13
C GLU A 136 -23.72 0.15 5.11
N GLN A 137 -22.69 0.43 4.31
CA GLN A 137 -22.07 1.75 4.17
C GLN A 137 -22.76 2.65 3.13
N ASN A 138 -23.89 2.22 2.55
CA ASN A 138 -24.54 2.89 1.41
C ASN A 138 -25.04 4.32 1.72
N THR A 139 -25.16 4.70 2.98
CA THR A 139 -25.60 6.04 3.40
C THR A 139 -24.48 7.10 3.43
N ARG A 140 -23.23 6.73 3.16
CA ARG A 140 -22.13 7.69 3.11
C ARG A 140 -22.20 8.55 1.84
N GLU A 141 -22.15 9.86 2.02
CA GLU A 141 -21.97 10.80 0.92
C GLU A 141 -20.53 10.71 0.41
N LEU A 142 -20.39 10.43 -0.89
CA LEU A 142 -19.10 10.41 -1.57
C LEU A 142 -18.94 11.72 -2.35
N PRO A 143 -17.73 12.32 -2.39
CA PRO A 143 -17.49 13.40 -3.34
C PRO A 143 -17.64 12.84 -4.77
N VAL A 144 -18.24 13.64 -5.65
CA VAL A 144 -18.36 13.26 -7.07
C VAL A 144 -16.98 13.43 -7.71
N VAL A 145 -16.38 12.30 -8.09
CA VAL A 145 -15.07 12.24 -8.73
C VAL A 145 -15.21 11.43 -10.02
N ASP A 146 -14.71 12.00 -11.11
CA ASP A 146 -14.65 11.33 -12.39
C ASP A 146 -13.49 10.32 -12.42
N GLN A 147 -13.72 9.21 -13.10
CA GLN A 147 -12.70 8.19 -13.28
C GLN A 147 -11.46 8.74 -14.02
N PRO A 148 -10.24 8.48 -13.53
CA PRO A 148 -9.02 8.86 -14.22
C PRO A 148 -8.87 8.23 -15.62
N VAL A 149 -8.24 8.97 -16.52
CA VAL A 149 -7.94 8.49 -17.87
C VAL A 149 -6.79 7.48 -17.92
N GLY A 150 -6.05 7.26 -16.85
CA GLY A 150 -4.94 6.30 -16.78
C GLY A 150 -3.69 6.92 -16.15
N VAL A 151 -2.53 6.39 -16.51
CA VAL A 151 -1.21 6.79 -15.98
C VAL A 151 -0.74 8.12 -16.58
N PRO A 152 -0.55 9.19 -15.79
CA PRO A 152 0.09 10.43 -16.25
C PRO A 152 1.55 10.21 -16.65
N ASN A 153 2.06 11.03 -17.57
CA ASN A 153 3.47 10.96 -17.99
C ASN A 153 4.41 11.60 -16.95
N ASP A 154 3.98 12.71 -16.35
CA ASP A 154 4.74 13.40 -15.32
C ASP A 154 4.71 12.61 -13.99
N TYR A 155 5.87 12.50 -13.35
CA TYR A 155 6.02 11.72 -12.12
C TYR A 155 5.19 12.29 -10.97
N ALA A 156 5.24 13.61 -10.74
CA ALA A 156 4.53 14.23 -9.63
C ALA A 156 3.03 14.21 -9.88
N GLU A 157 2.56 14.45 -11.10
CA GLU A 157 1.14 14.30 -11.45
C GLU A 157 0.65 12.88 -11.19
N HIS A 158 1.42 11.86 -11.59
CA HIS A 158 1.08 10.46 -11.32
C HIS A 158 1.06 10.14 -9.83
N ALA A 159 2.10 10.54 -9.10
CA ALA A 159 2.19 10.30 -7.66
C ALA A 159 1.06 10.99 -6.89
N LYS A 160 0.78 12.25 -7.19
CA LYS A 160 -0.31 13.00 -6.57
C LYS A 160 -1.67 12.39 -6.90
N LEU A 161 -1.89 11.95 -8.13
CA LEU A 161 -3.15 11.30 -8.50
C LEU A 161 -3.36 9.98 -7.74
N GLN A 162 -2.31 9.18 -7.55
CA GLN A 162 -2.39 7.98 -6.71
C GLN A 162 -2.66 8.31 -5.23
N MET A 163 -2.00 9.35 -4.70
CA MET A 163 -2.24 9.84 -3.33
C MET A 163 -3.65 10.41 -3.15
N ASP A 164 -4.20 11.02 -4.20
CA ASP A 164 -5.56 11.53 -4.19
C ASP A 164 -6.59 10.41 -4.10
N LEU A 165 -6.36 9.32 -4.83
CA LEU A 165 -7.18 8.12 -4.74
C LEU A 165 -7.03 7.42 -3.39
N LEU A 166 -5.84 7.40 -2.81
CA LEU A 166 -5.62 6.88 -1.45
C LEU A 166 -6.36 7.72 -0.40
N ALA A 167 -6.24 9.05 -0.46
CA ALA A 167 -6.97 9.93 0.45
C ALA A 167 -8.49 9.78 0.29
N LEU A 168 -8.97 9.61 -0.95
CA LEU A 168 -10.36 9.31 -1.21
C LEU A 168 -10.78 7.95 -0.63
N ALA A 169 -9.94 6.92 -0.73
CA ALA A 169 -10.20 5.61 -0.13
C ALA A 169 -10.38 5.70 1.40
N TYR A 170 -9.56 6.51 2.07
CA TYR A 170 -9.68 6.76 3.50
C TYR A 170 -10.91 7.61 3.85
N GLN A 171 -11.15 8.69 3.09
CA GLN A 171 -12.33 9.56 3.27
C GLN A 171 -13.65 8.83 3.10
N THR A 172 -13.69 7.87 2.20
CA THR A 172 -14.87 7.05 1.92
C THR A 172 -14.89 5.78 2.77
N ASP A 173 -13.87 5.58 3.60
CA ASP A 173 -13.70 4.45 4.50
C ASP A 173 -13.86 3.10 3.77
N LEU A 174 -13.13 3.00 2.66
CA LEU A 174 -13.02 1.78 1.87
C LEU A 174 -11.93 0.86 2.41
N THR A 175 -10.90 1.38 3.08
CA THR A 175 -9.83 0.60 3.70
C THR A 175 -9.18 1.33 4.87
N ARG A 176 -8.61 0.58 5.81
CA ARG A 176 -7.72 1.10 6.87
C ARG A 176 -6.24 0.96 6.56
N ILE A 177 -5.87 0.12 5.60
CA ILE A 177 -4.47 -0.25 5.35
C ILE A 177 -4.11 0.05 3.90
N SER A 178 -2.95 0.65 3.69
CA SER A 178 -2.39 0.79 2.36
C SER A 178 -0.87 0.67 2.37
N THR A 179 -0.33 0.26 1.24
CA THR A 179 1.11 0.20 0.97
C THR A 179 1.39 0.97 -0.31
N PHE A 180 2.37 1.88 -0.31
CA PHE A 180 2.67 2.72 -1.48
C PHE A 180 4.17 2.70 -1.80
N MET A 181 4.52 2.12 -2.95
CA MET A 181 5.87 2.22 -3.52
C MET A 181 6.02 3.44 -4.45
N LEU A 182 6.67 4.51 -3.98
CA LEU A 182 6.95 5.72 -4.76
C LEU A 182 7.99 5.52 -5.88
N ALA A 183 8.86 4.55 -5.70
CA ALA A 183 9.82 4.06 -6.68
C ALA A 183 10.27 2.65 -6.26
N ARG A 184 10.89 1.91 -7.18
CA ARG A 184 11.62 0.68 -6.86
C ARG A 184 13.07 0.99 -6.51
N GLU A 185 13.69 0.16 -5.69
CA GLU A 185 15.12 0.28 -5.35
C GLU A 185 16.03 0.19 -6.60
N VAL A 186 15.61 -0.58 -7.62
CA VAL A 186 16.30 -0.70 -8.92
C VAL A 186 15.67 0.17 -10.01
N SER A 187 14.99 1.25 -9.63
CA SER A 187 14.29 2.12 -10.58
C SER A 187 15.20 2.66 -11.67
N GLY A 188 14.85 2.39 -12.92
CA GLY A 188 15.53 2.97 -14.08
C GLY A 188 15.10 4.39 -14.41
N ARG A 189 14.13 4.97 -13.69
CA ARG A 189 13.50 6.27 -13.99
C ARG A 189 14.52 7.41 -13.88
N ALA A 190 14.39 8.38 -14.77
CA ALA A 190 15.03 9.69 -14.66
C ALA A 190 14.01 10.76 -14.24
N TYR A 191 14.48 11.89 -13.72
CA TYR A 191 13.66 13.00 -13.21
C TYR A 191 14.07 14.35 -13.88
N PRO A 192 13.89 14.49 -15.21
CA PRO A 192 14.28 15.70 -15.93
C PRO A 192 13.57 16.96 -15.45
N GLU A 193 12.38 16.84 -14.87
CA GLU A 193 11.56 17.93 -14.32
C GLU A 193 12.24 18.67 -13.15
N ILE A 194 13.15 18.00 -12.44
CA ILE A 194 14.03 18.59 -11.41
C ILE A 194 15.49 18.71 -11.88
N GLY A 195 15.73 18.56 -13.18
CA GLY A 195 17.05 18.69 -13.79
C GLY A 195 17.98 17.47 -13.59
N VAL A 196 17.45 16.29 -13.29
CA VAL A 196 18.23 15.05 -13.13
C VAL A 196 17.88 14.06 -14.23
N SER A 197 18.70 14.02 -15.28
CA SER A 197 18.50 13.12 -16.42
C SER A 197 19.13 11.73 -16.25
N ASP A 198 19.96 11.55 -15.21
CA ASP A 198 20.54 10.25 -14.87
C ASP A 198 19.43 9.24 -14.53
N SER A 199 19.68 7.95 -14.82
CA SER A 199 18.83 6.87 -14.33
C SER A 199 19.04 6.69 -12.82
N HIS A 200 17.95 6.62 -12.05
CA HIS A 200 18.00 6.66 -10.58
C HIS A 200 18.90 5.56 -9.97
N HIS A 201 18.69 4.30 -10.36
CA HIS A 201 19.47 3.19 -9.80
C HIS A 201 20.98 3.30 -10.13
N PRO A 202 21.43 3.51 -11.38
CA PRO A 202 22.84 3.77 -11.65
C PRO A 202 23.43 4.97 -10.91
N LEU A 203 22.64 6.03 -10.68
CA LEU A 203 23.07 7.20 -9.93
C LEU A 203 23.31 6.89 -8.45
N SER A 204 22.58 5.92 -7.88
CA SER A 204 22.71 5.50 -6.48
C SER A 204 24.07 4.87 -6.18
N HIS A 205 24.73 4.29 -7.17
CA HIS A 205 26.15 3.88 -7.11
C HIS A 205 27.08 5.10 -7.27
N HIS A 206 27.01 6.01 -6.29
CA HIS A 206 27.61 7.34 -6.37
C HIS A 206 29.13 7.37 -6.22
N GLN A 207 29.78 6.31 -5.72
CA GLN A 207 31.24 6.23 -5.54
C GLN A 207 31.86 7.42 -4.78
N ASP A 208 31.11 7.97 -3.82
CA ASP A 208 31.44 9.20 -3.09
C ASP A 208 31.69 10.44 -3.97
N GLU A 209 31.24 10.43 -5.23
CA GLU A 209 31.37 11.58 -6.13
C GLU A 209 30.39 12.69 -5.74
N PRO A 210 30.85 13.90 -5.34
CA PRO A 210 29.97 14.95 -4.82
C PRO A 210 28.85 15.37 -5.79
N ALA A 211 29.15 15.37 -7.09
CA ALA A 211 28.16 15.73 -8.11
C ALA A 211 27.04 14.69 -8.25
N LYS A 212 27.34 13.39 -8.08
CA LYS A 212 26.32 12.34 -8.08
C LYS A 212 25.46 12.42 -6.83
N LEU A 213 26.10 12.62 -5.67
CA LEU A 213 25.41 12.83 -4.39
C LEU A 213 24.44 14.01 -4.42
N GLU A 214 24.83 15.15 -5.00
CA GLU A 214 23.93 16.31 -5.14
C GLU A 214 22.69 15.96 -5.97
N ARG A 215 22.85 15.24 -7.09
CA ARG A 215 21.71 14.83 -7.93
C ARG A 215 20.84 13.76 -7.27
N LEU A 216 21.44 12.82 -6.56
CA LEU A 216 20.71 11.81 -5.79
C LEU A 216 19.91 12.46 -4.66
N HIS A 217 20.48 13.46 -3.98
CA HIS A 217 19.77 14.24 -2.98
C HIS A 217 18.53 14.94 -3.55
N LYS A 218 18.63 15.52 -4.76
CA LYS A 218 17.47 16.14 -5.44
C LYS A 218 16.35 15.13 -5.70
N ILE A 219 16.68 13.90 -6.10
CA ILE A 219 15.66 12.84 -6.29
C ILE A 219 15.01 12.49 -4.94
N ASN A 220 15.81 12.25 -3.90
CA ASN A 220 15.29 11.90 -2.57
C ASN A 220 14.38 13.02 -2.01
N GLU A 221 14.82 14.28 -2.10
CA GLU A 221 14.01 15.43 -1.70
C GLU A 221 12.70 15.48 -2.48
N TYR A 222 12.75 15.30 -3.80
CA TYR A 222 11.58 15.34 -4.65
C TYR A 222 10.56 14.24 -4.34
N GLN A 223 11.01 13.03 -3.99
CA GLN A 223 10.13 11.95 -3.55
C GLN A 223 9.50 12.23 -2.17
N VAL A 224 10.29 12.78 -1.24
CA VAL A 224 9.78 13.22 0.08
C VAL A 224 8.74 14.33 -0.08
N GLN A 225 8.93 15.26 -1.02
CA GLN A 225 7.95 16.30 -1.34
C GLN A 225 6.61 15.71 -1.82
N GLN A 226 6.62 14.59 -2.56
CA GLN A 226 5.37 13.92 -2.92
C GLN A 226 4.70 13.31 -1.68
N PHE A 227 5.46 12.64 -0.81
CA PHE A 227 4.90 12.12 0.44
C PHE A 227 4.32 13.25 1.33
N ALA A 228 5.00 14.39 1.41
CA ALA A 228 4.50 15.57 2.13
C ALA A 228 3.14 16.04 1.59
N TYR A 229 2.93 16.00 0.26
CA TYR A 229 1.64 16.31 -0.34
C TYR A 229 0.50 15.40 0.19
N LEU A 230 0.73 14.09 0.33
CA LEU A 230 -0.28 13.19 0.92
C LEU A 230 -0.61 13.58 2.36
N VAL A 231 0.42 13.88 3.17
CA VAL A 231 0.25 14.29 4.57
C VAL A 231 -0.56 15.58 4.65
N GLU A 232 -0.22 16.60 3.86
CA GLU A 232 -0.96 17.86 3.79
C GLU A 232 -2.40 17.66 3.31
N LYS A 233 -2.62 16.77 2.34
CA LYS A 233 -3.95 16.46 1.83
C LYS A 233 -4.84 15.84 2.91
N LEU A 234 -4.31 14.89 3.69
CA LEU A 234 -5.05 14.26 4.79
C LEU A 234 -5.29 15.21 5.95
N ASP A 235 -4.37 16.14 6.21
CA ASP A 235 -4.58 17.19 7.22
C ASP A 235 -5.68 18.19 6.80
N ALA A 236 -5.84 18.41 5.50
CA ALA A 236 -6.88 19.28 4.96
C ALA A 236 -8.28 18.65 4.94
N ILE A 237 -8.42 17.33 5.12
CA ILE A 237 -9.71 16.63 5.12
C ILE A 237 -10.29 16.62 6.55
N PRO A 238 -11.43 17.28 6.81
CA PRO A 238 -12.05 17.25 8.13
C PRO A 238 -12.57 15.86 8.49
N GLU A 239 -12.28 15.40 9.71
CA GLU A 239 -12.79 14.14 10.27
C GLU A 239 -13.06 14.30 11.77
N GLY A 240 -14.33 14.18 12.17
CA GLY A 240 -14.75 14.43 13.55
C GLY A 240 -14.36 15.83 14.04
N ASP A 241 -13.66 15.91 15.16
CA ASP A 241 -13.14 17.15 15.78
C ASP A 241 -11.71 17.52 15.28
N GLY A 242 -11.27 16.94 14.17
CA GLY A 242 -9.91 17.11 13.67
C GLY A 242 -9.80 16.92 12.16
N SER A 243 -8.63 16.46 11.73
CA SER A 243 -8.36 16.08 10.35
C SER A 243 -8.20 14.57 10.20
N MET A 244 -8.29 14.06 8.98
CA MET A 244 -8.02 12.66 8.69
C MET A 244 -6.60 12.24 9.10
N LEU A 245 -5.63 13.16 9.03
CA LEU A 245 -4.28 12.93 9.50
C LEU A 245 -4.23 12.65 11.02
N ASP A 246 -5.15 13.22 11.82
CA ASP A 246 -5.21 12.97 13.26
C ASP A 246 -5.38 11.49 13.59
N SER A 247 -6.07 10.74 12.73
CA SER A 247 -6.37 9.31 12.90
C SER A 247 -5.51 8.40 12.01
N THR A 248 -4.49 8.94 11.32
CA THR A 248 -3.65 8.19 10.38
C THR A 248 -2.21 8.07 10.89
N LEU A 249 -1.58 6.91 10.65
CA LEU A 249 -0.17 6.64 10.95
C LEU A 249 0.55 6.11 9.70
N PHE A 250 1.60 6.80 9.27
CA PHE A 250 2.47 6.41 8.16
C PHE A 250 3.85 6.01 8.65
N LEU A 251 4.31 4.85 8.16
CA LEU A 251 5.70 4.45 8.15
C LEU A 251 6.28 4.76 6.77
N TYR A 252 7.23 5.69 6.69
CA TYR A 252 7.89 6.12 5.45
C TYR A 252 9.39 5.86 5.53
N GLY A 253 9.98 5.32 4.46
CA GLY A 253 11.43 5.10 4.37
C GLY A 253 11.82 4.10 3.28
N THR A 254 13.04 3.57 3.41
CA THR A 254 13.64 2.57 2.51
C THR A 254 14.36 1.50 3.35
N GLY A 255 14.63 0.35 2.74
CA GLY A 255 15.44 -0.73 3.29
C GLY A 255 16.95 -0.54 3.14
N ILE A 256 17.43 0.59 2.62
CA ILE A 256 18.86 0.88 2.42
C ILE A 256 19.19 2.30 2.90
N SER A 257 20.18 2.45 3.79
CA SER A 257 20.64 3.74 4.30
C SER A 257 21.76 4.36 3.46
N ASP A 258 22.63 3.53 2.88
CA ASP A 258 23.65 3.92 1.90
C ASP A 258 23.50 3.06 0.64
N SER A 259 23.08 3.70 -0.44
CA SER A 259 22.75 3.02 -1.70
C SER A 259 23.98 2.66 -2.55
N ASN A 260 25.16 3.19 -2.25
CA ASN A 260 26.38 2.82 -2.96
C ASN A 260 26.98 1.53 -2.41
N THR A 261 26.89 1.32 -1.10
CA THR A 261 27.42 0.15 -0.40
C THR A 261 26.36 -0.91 -0.08
N HIS A 262 25.08 -0.60 -0.31
CA HIS A 262 23.92 -1.42 0.08
C HIS A 262 23.85 -1.63 1.60
N PHE A 263 24.16 -0.58 2.36
CA PHE A 263 24.15 -0.64 3.81
C PHE A 263 22.71 -0.63 4.33
N HIS A 264 22.35 -1.58 5.18
CA HIS A 264 20.98 -1.84 5.65
C HIS A 264 20.79 -1.55 7.15
N ASP A 265 21.81 -0.98 7.81
CA ASP A 265 21.69 -0.48 9.19
C ASP A 265 21.40 1.02 9.18
N ASP A 266 20.91 1.56 10.31
CA ASP A 266 20.60 2.99 10.48
C ASP A 266 19.67 3.55 9.38
N LEU A 267 18.63 2.78 9.04
CA LEU A 267 17.68 3.09 7.97
C LEU A 267 17.00 4.46 8.15
N PRO A 268 16.80 5.22 7.06
CA PRO A 268 16.12 6.52 7.09
C PRO A 268 14.60 6.31 7.20
N ILE A 269 14.13 6.18 8.45
CA ILE A 269 12.72 5.94 8.76
C ILE A 269 12.06 7.18 9.35
N ALA A 270 10.92 7.57 8.80
CA ALA A 270 10.02 8.58 9.33
C ALA A 270 8.70 7.92 9.76
N LEU A 271 8.28 8.19 10.99
CA LEU A 271 6.95 7.85 11.48
C LEU A 271 6.13 9.15 11.56
N VAL A 272 5.08 9.24 10.75
CA VAL A 272 4.27 10.45 10.61
C VAL A 272 2.82 10.13 10.94
N GLY A 273 2.22 10.85 11.87
CA GLY A 273 0.82 10.68 12.23
C GLY A 273 0.35 11.85 13.08
N GLY A 274 -0.96 12.08 13.10
CA GLY A 274 -1.55 13.18 13.86
C GLY A 274 -1.86 12.81 15.31
N LYS A 275 -2.67 13.64 15.98
CA LYS A 275 -2.75 13.63 17.45
C LYS A 275 -3.37 12.36 18.06
N ASN A 276 -4.18 11.62 17.31
CA ASN A 276 -4.82 10.38 17.75
C ASN A 276 -4.06 9.11 17.31
N ALA A 277 -2.96 9.24 16.55
CA ALA A 277 -2.16 8.12 16.05
C ALA A 277 -1.33 7.41 17.15
N GLY A 278 -1.45 7.85 18.42
CA GLY A 278 -0.78 7.20 19.56
C GLY A 278 0.74 7.38 19.58
N ILE A 279 1.25 8.44 18.94
CA ILE A 279 2.68 8.79 18.90
C ILE A 279 2.90 10.25 19.28
N LYS A 280 4.11 10.58 19.72
CA LYS A 280 4.54 11.97 19.93
C LYS A 280 5.50 12.41 18.82
N GLY A 281 5.06 13.32 17.96
CA GLY A 281 5.85 13.86 16.85
C GLY A 281 6.93 14.86 17.28
N GLY A 282 7.61 15.46 16.29
CA GLY A 282 8.60 16.53 16.51
C GLY A 282 9.91 16.08 17.17
N ARG A 283 10.29 14.81 16.99
CA ARG A 283 11.45 14.21 17.66
C ARG A 283 12.33 13.45 16.68
N TYR A 284 13.63 13.48 16.93
CA TYR A 284 14.59 12.53 16.38
C TYR A 284 14.92 11.51 17.47
N ILE A 285 14.64 10.23 17.20
CA ILE A 285 14.82 9.16 18.18
C ILE A 285 15.91 8.23 17.70
N ARG A 286 16.92 8.03 18.55
CA ARG A 286 17.98 7.03 18.32
C ARG A 286 17.85 5.91 19.34
N TYR A 287 17.79 4.68 18.84
CA TYR A 287 17.85 3.46 19.65
C TYR A 287 19.30 2.95 19.72
N PRO A 288 19.62 2.03 20.65
CA PRO A 288 20.91 1.35 20.66
C PRO A 288 21.22 0.72 19.30
N ALA A 289 22.51 0.57 18.99
CA ALA A 289 22.95 -0.20 17.82
C ALA A 289 22.34 -1.60 17.85
N ASP A 290 22.14 -2.17 16.66
CA ASP A 290 21.56 -3.51 16.46
C ASP A 290 20.11 -3.66 16.97
N THR A 291 19.39 -2.55 17.20
CA THR A 291 17.94 -2.61 17.48
C THR A 291 17.19 -2.98 16.20
N PRO A 292 16.49 -4.13 16.13
CA PRO A 292 15.80 -4.54 14.91
C PRO A 292 14.70 -3.57 14.51
N LEU A 293 14.60 -3.25 13.21
CA LEU A 293 13.49 -2.45 12.68
C LEU A 293 12.14 -3.14 12.95
N ALA A 294 12.10 -4.46 12.99
CA ALA A 294 10.89 -5.21 13.29
C ALA A 294 10.28 -4.87 14.67
N ASN A 295 11.05 -4.35 15.62
CA ASN A 295 10.52 -3.83 16.88
C ASN A 295 9.56 -2.64 16.64
N LEU A 296 9.87 -1.78 15.66
CA LEU A 296 8.97 -0.70 15.25
C LEU A 296 7.67 -1.26 14.68
N HIS A 297 7.75 -2.29 13.84
CA HIS A 297 6.57 -2.93 13.26
C HIS A 297 5.64 -3.54 14.31
N VAL A 298 6.19 -4.26 15.29
CA VAL A 298 5.42 -4.80 16.43
C VAL A 298 4.73 -3.66 17.20
N THR A 299 5.43 -2.55 17.40
CA THR A 299 4.87 -1.38 18.11
C THR A 299 3.74 -0.70 17.32
N ILE A 300 3.87 -0.59 15.99
CA ILE A 300 2.83 -0.05 15.11
C ILE A 300 1.60 -0.96 15.13
N LEU A 301 1.78 -2.28 15.03
CA LEU A 301 0.70 -3.25 15.11
C LEU A 301 -0.08 -3.16 16.43
N GLU A 302 0.63 -3.01 17.56
CA GLU A 302 -0.01 -2.76 18.86
C GLU A 302 -0.85 -1.46 18.86
N LYS A 303 -0.33 -0.38 18.26
CA LYS A 303 -1.03 0.91 18.16
C LYS A 303 -2.26 0.85 17.25
N LEU A 304 -2.25 -0.04 16.26
CA LEU A 304 -3.40 -0.33 15.39
C LEU A 304 -4.41 -1.31 16.04
N GLY A 305 -4.18 -1.76 17.28
CA GLY A 305 -5.07 -2.71 17.96
C GLY A 305 -4.90 -4.16 17.52
N VAL A 306 -3.81 -4.50 16.83
CA VAL A 306 -3.51 -5.83 16.29
C VAL A 306 -2.21 -6.37 16.91
N PRO A 307 -2.14 -6.57 18.24
CA PRO A 307 -0.90 -6.99 18.89
C PRO A 307 -0.43 -8.36 18.40
N VAL A 308 0.88 -8.49 18.21
CA VAL A 308 1.56 -9.75 17.87
C VAL A 308 2.69 -10.01 18.86
N GLU A 309 3.00 -11.30 19.09
CA GLU A 309 4.09 -11.67 19.99
C GLU A 309 5.47 -11.34 19.39
N ALA A 310 5.64 -11.56 18.09
CA ALA A 310 6.87 -11.26 17.36
C ALA A 310 6.60 -11.12 15.85
N LEU A 311 7.49 -10.44 15.15
CA LEU A 311 7.55 -10.35 13.70
C LEU A 311 9.01 -10.40 13.25
N GLY A 312 9.36 -11.30 12.34
CA GLY A 312 10.75 -11.43 11.85
C GLY A 312 11.76 -11.62 12.99
N ASP A 313 12.74 -10.74 13.05
CA ASP A 313 13.81 -10.70 14.05
C ASP A 313 13.51 -9.80 15.26
N SER A 314 12.23 -9.40 15.45
CA SER A 314 11.84 -8.54 16.56
C SER A 314 12.21 -9.15 17.92
N THR A 315 12.73 -8.32 18.82
CA THR A 315 13.05 -8.65 20.21
C THR A 315 12.06 -8.05 21.22
N GLY A 316 11.11 -7.24 20.75
CA GLY A 316 10.02 -6.66 21.55
C GLY A 316 9.51 -5.33 20.96
N PRO A 317 8.52 -4.69 21.59
CA PRO A 317 8.07 -3.36 21.20
C PRO A 317 9.08 -2.27 21.60
N LEU A 318 8.99 -1.13 20.94
CA LEU A 318 9.77 0.08 21.24
C LEU A 318 9.09 0.90 22.35
N ASP A 319 9.89 1.49 23.23
CA ASP A 319 9.44 2.16 24.45
C ASP A 319 9.32 3.70 24.34
N ARG A 320 9.81 4.29 23.23
CA ARG A 320 9.95 5.77 23.10
C ARG A 320 8.98 6.43 22.14
N LEU A 321 8.01 5.72 21.55
CA LEU A 321 7.09 6.34 20.59
C LEU A 321 6.06 7.28 21.24
N THR A 322 5.72 7.09 22.51
CA THR A 322 4.66 7.81 23.23
C THR A 322 5.15 8.88 24.22
N VAL A 323 6.44 8.87 24.60
CA VAL A 323 7.02 9.68 25.69
C VAL A 323 7.60 11.01 25.22
#